data_AF-A0A348WHI0-F1
#
_entry.id   AF-A0A348WHI0-F1
#
_cell.length_a   1.000
_cell.length_b   1.000
_cell.length_c   1.000
_cell.angle_alpha   90.00
_cell.angle_beta   90.00
_cell.angle_gamma   90.00
#
_symmetry.space_group_name_H-M   'P 1'
#
loop_
_entity.id
_entity.type
_entity.pdbx_description
1 polymer ?
#
loop_
_entity_poly.entity_id
_entity_poly.type
_entity_poly.pdbx_seq_one_letter_code
_entity_poly.pdbx_strand_id
1 'polypeptide(L)'
;GGLWQARGGTARHDAVAWGYARACSDMGMHIIQKCEVTGVRQEGGKVVGVDTSRGPIECDKLGMVVAGNAGHVAGMAGFRLPVESVALQALVSEPIKPCMDCVVMANTVHGYMSQSDKGEMVIGGGT
;
A
#
# COMPACT_ATOMS: atom_id res chain seq x y z
N GLY A 1 1.53 23.13 22.44
CA GLY A 1 2.29 21.90 22.78
C GLY A 1 2.00 20.83 21.74
N GLY A 2 2.56 19.63 21.87
CA GLY A 2 2.34 18.51 20.95
C GLY A 2 2.56 17.17 21.65
N LEU A 3 2.07 16.08 21.03
CA LEU A 3 2.36 14.72 21.47
C LEU A 3 3.67 14.26 20.84
N TRP A 4 4.53 13.60 21.62
CA TRP A 4 5.83 13.13 21.17
C TRP A 4 5.98 11.63 21.29
N GLN A 5 6.35 10.97 20.19
CA GLN A 5 6.69 9.56 20.16
C GLN A 5 8.13 9.41 19.68
N ALA A 6 9.07 9.22 20.62
CA ALA A 6 10.50 9.15 20.33
C ALA A 6 10.92 8.05 19.34
N ARG A 7 10.11 6.99 19.19
CA ARG A 7 10.35 5.88 18.26
C ARG A 7 9.67 6.05 16.90
N GLY A 8 8.92 7.13 16.68
CA GLY A 8 8.31 7.45 15.40
C GLY A 8 9.36 7.94 14.39
N GLY A 9 9.09 7.78 13.09
CA GLY A 9 10.03 8.15 12.05
C GLY A 9 9.50 7.86 10.65
N THR A 10 10.41 7.86 9.68
CA THR A 10 10.11 7.62 8.26
C THR A 10 10.85 6.37 7.76
N ALA A 11 10.44 5.89 6.59
CA ALA A 11 11.16 4.85 5.85
C ALA A 11 11.01 5.11 4.35
N ARG A 12 12.00 4.70 3.55
CA ARG A 12 11.89 4.72 2.09
C ARG A 12 10.97 3.57 1.64
N HIS A 13 9.72 3.89 1.32
CA HIS A 13 8.67 2.91 1.01
C HIS A 13 9.08 1.90 -0.07
N ASP A 14 9.77 2.32 -1.12
CA ASP A 14 10.22 1.42 -2.20
C ASP A 14 11.21 0.38 -1.69
N ALA A 15 12.16 0.81 -0.85
CA ALA A 15 13.16 -0.09 -0.27
C ALA A 15 12.51 -1.11 0.68
N VAL A 16 11.47 -0.70 1.42
CA VAL A 16 10.68 -1.61 2.26
C VAL A 16 9.99 -2.66 1.39
N ALA A 17 9.29 -2.25 0.32
CA ALA A 17 8.61 -3.16 -0.59
C ALA A 17 9.58 -4.15 -1.26
N TRP A 18 10.72 -3.67 -1.75
CA TRP A 18 11.74 -4.52 -2.36
C TRP A 18 12.42 -5.46 -1.36
N GLY A 19 12.62 -5.02 -0.12
CA GLY A 19 13.16 -5.86 0.94
C GLY A 19 12.27 -7.08 1.22
N TYR A 20 10.95 -6.86 1.34
CA TYR A 20 9.99 -7.96 1.48
C TYR A 20 9.92 -8.84 0.24
N ALA A 21 9.85 -8.25 -0.95
CA ALA A 21 9.79 -9.01 -2.20
C ALA A 21 11.00 -9.94 -2.37
N ARG A 22 12.21 -9.45 -2.03
CA ARG A 22 13.43 -10.25 -2.05
C ARG A 22 13.34 -11.44 -1.10
N ALA A 23 13.00 -11.21 0.17
CA ALA A 23 12.88 -12.28 1.16
C ALA A 23 11.81 -13.32 0.76
N CYS A 24 10.67 -12.88 0.24
CA CYS A 24 9.62 -13.79 -0.28
C CYS A 24 10.12 -14.64 -1.45
N SER A 25 10.85 -14.05 -2.40
CA SER A 25 11.44 -14.80 -3.50
C SER A 25 12.47 -15.82 -3.00
N ASP A 26 13.32 -15.44 -2.03
CA ASP A 26 14.33 -16.33 -1.44
C ASP A 26 13.70 -17.50 -0.67
N MET A 27 12.49 -17.31 -0.12
CA MET A 27 11.67 -18.35 0.51
C MET A 27 10.91 -19.23 -0.50
N GLY A 28 11.00 -18.95 -1.81
CA GLY A 28 10.38 -19.74 -2.88
C GLY A 28 8.99 -19.28 -3.33
N MET A 29 8.50 -18.12 -2.87
CA MET A 29 7.21 -17.59 -3.33
C MET A 29 7.31 -17.00 -4.74
N HIS A 30 6.25 -17.17 -5.53
CA HIS A 30 6.16 -16.59 -6.87
C HIS A 30 5.60 -15.16 -6.82
N ILE A 31 6.34 -14.19 -7.37
CA ILE A 31 5.88 -12.79 -7.52
C ILE A 31 5.56 -12.55 -8.99
N ILE A 32 4.27 -12.55 -9.34
CA ILE A 32 3.81 -12.47 -10.74
C ILE A 32 3.26 -11.07 -11.02
N GLN A 33 4.05 -10.25 -11.69
CA GLN A 33 3.64 -8.90 -12.11
C GLN A 33 2.89 -8.93 -13.45
N LYS A 34 2.21 -7.81 -13.76
CA LYS A 34 1.38 -7.65 -14.98
C LYS A 34 0.35 -8.79 -15.13
N CYS A 35 -0.20 -9.22 -14.01
CA CYS A 35 -1.11 -10.35 -13.86
C CYS A 35 -2.34 -9.85 -13.11
N GLU A 36 -3.26 -9.23 -13.84
CA GLU A 36 -4.47 -8.69 -13.25
C GLU A 36 -5.42 -9.85 -12.94
N VAL A 37 -5.97 -9.87 -11.72
CA VAL A 37 -7.09 -10.77 -11.38
C VAL A 37 -8.36 -10.18 -11.96
N THR A 38 -9.03 -10.94 -12.81
CA THR A 38 -10.27 -10.53 -13.50
C THR A 38 -11.50 -11.27 -12.98
N GLY A 39 -11.32 -12.31 -12.15
CA GLY A 39 -12.41 -13.06 -11.54
C GLY A 39 -11.94 -13.92 -10.36
N VAL A 40 -12.86 -14.24 -9.45
CA VAL A 40 -12.64 -15.14 -8.31
C VAL A 40 -13.59 -16.33 -8.45
N ARG A 41 -13.03 -17.53 -8.61
CA ARG A 41 -13.80 -18.77 -8.80
C ARG A 41 -14.09 -19.43 -7.45
N GLN A 42 -15.32 -19.91 -7.28
CA GLN A 42 -15.79 -20.52 -6.05
C GLN A 42 -16.67 -21.74 -6.30
N GLU A 43 -16.56 -22.73 -5.42
CA GLU A 43 -17.40 -23.92 -5.39
C GLU A 43 -17.89 -24.18 -3.95
N GLY A 44 -19.19 -24.35 -3.76
CA GLY A 44 -19.77 -24.59 -2.43
C GLY A 44 -19.43 -23.51 -1.40
N GLY A 45 -19.25 -22.26 -1.83
CA GLY A 45 -18.85 -21.13 -0.97
C GLY A 45 -17.38 -21.11 -0.57
N LYS A 46 -16.52 -21.92 -1.20
CA LYS A 46 -15.06 -21.92 -1.01
C LYS A 46 -14.37 -21.46 -2.28
N VAL A 47 -13.30 -20.69 -2.13
CA VAL A 47 -12.43 -20.33 -3.26
C VAL A 47 -11.74 -21.58 -3.81
N VAL A 48 -11.64 -21.65 -5.13
CA VAL A 48 -10.90 -22.70 -5.84
C VAL A 48 -9.82 -22.13 -6.76
N GLY A 49 -9.89 -20.84 -7.09
CA GLY A 49 -8.89 -20.17 -7.92
C GLY A 49 -9.27 -18.74 -8.30
N VAL A 50 -8.41 -18.14 -9.11
CA VAL A 50 -8.63 -16.84 -9.74
C VAL A 50 -8.43 -16.95 -11.24
N ASP A 51 -9.18 -16.14 -11.98
CA ASP A 51 -8.93 -15.90 -13.40
C ASP A 51 -8.05 -14.66 -13.53
N THR A 52 -7.04 -14.74 -14.40
CA THR A 52 -6.09 -13.64 -14.57
C THR A 52 -5.82 -13.34 -16.03
N SER A 53 -5.28 -12.15 -16.29
CA SER A 53 -4.79 -11.76 -17.63
C SER A 53 -3.66 -12.65 -18.19
N ARG A 54 -3.09 -13.53 -17.36
CA ARG A 54 -2.02 -14.48 -17.74
C ARG A 54 -2.45 -15.95 -17.62
N GLY A 55 -3.74 -16.21 -17.56
CA GLY A 55 -4.34 -17.55 -17.40
C GLY A 55 -4.86 -17.81 -15.99
N PRO A 56 -5.64 -18.89 -15.81
CA PRO A 56 -6.19 -19.23 -14.50
C PRO A 56 -5.09 -19.71 -13.54
N ILE A 57 -5.24 -19.39 -12.25
CA ILE A 57 -4.39 -19.88 -11.17
C ILE A 57 -5.29 -20.54 -10.12
N GLU A 58 -5.12 -21.83 -9.88
CA GLU A 58 -5.82 -22.56 -8.81
C GLU A 58 -5.27 -22.18 -7.43
N CYS A 59 -6.13 -22.09 -6.42
CA CYS A 59 -5.73 -21.87 -5.04
C CYS A 59 -6.79 -22.37 -4.05
N ASP A 60 -6.34 -23.00 -2.96
CA ASP A 60 -7.24 -23.43 -1.87
C ASP A 60 -7.65 -22.27 -0.93
N LYS A 61 -6.85 -21.20 -0.93
CA LYS A 61 -7.01 -20.02 -0.09
C LYS A 61 -6.59 -18.78 -0.85
N LEU A 62 -7.36 -17.71 -0.68
CA LEU A 62 -7.10 -16.42 -1.31
C LEU A 62 -6.99 -15.33 -0.23
N GLY A 63 -5.85 -14.61 -0.24
CA GLY A 63 -5.66 -13.40 0.55
C GLY A 63 -5.79 -12.16 -0.35
N MET A 64 -6.63 -11.20 0.03
CA MET A 64 -6.84 -9.97 -0.73
C MET A 64 -6.08 -8.80 -0.10
N VAL A 65 -5.03 -8.31 -0.78
CA VAL A 65 -4.19 -7.18 -0.34
C VAL A 65 -4.06 -6.14 -1.47
N VAL A 66 -5.19 -5.58 -1.89
CA VAL A 66 -5.31 -4.78 -3.13
C VAL A 66 -5.66 -3.30 -2.92
N ALA A 67 -5.59 -2.81 -1.66
CA ALA A 67 -5.80 -1.42 -1.28
C ALA A 67 -7.04 -0.77 -1.93
N GLY A 68 -6.87 0.28 -2.74
CA GLY A 68 -7.96 1.01 -3.39
C GLY A 68 -8.83 0.17 -4.34
N ASN A 69 -8.40 -1.03 -4.74
CA ASN A 69 -9.20 -1.96 -5.55
C ASN A 69 -9.97 -3.01 -4.72
N ALA A 70 -9.94 -2.91 -3.38
CA ALA A 70 -10.52 -3.93 -2.50
C ALA A 70 -12.03 -4.12 -2.71
N GLY A 71 -12.80 -3.03 -2.88
CA GLY A 71 -14.23 -3.13 -3.20
C GLY A 71 -14.50 -3.82 -4.54
N HIS A 72 -13.67 -3.55 -5.55
CA HIS A 72 -13.81 -4.16 -6.89
C HIS A 72 -13.55 -5.67 -6.85
N VAL A 73 -12.45 -6.10 -6.22
CA VAL A 73 -12.10 -7.53 -6.10
C VAL A 73 -13.05 -8.26 -5.15
N ALA A 74 -13.56 -7.61 -4.09
CA ALA A 74 -14.58 -8.19 -3.23
C ALA A 74 -15.88 -8.47 -3.99
N GLY A 75 -16.24 -7.58 -4.93
CA GLY A 75 -17.35 -7.80 -5.86
C GLY A 75 -17.17 -9.05 -6.72
N MET A 76 -15.95 -9.29 -7.23
CA MET A 76 -15.62 -10.55 -7.95
C MET A 76 -15.79 -11.78 -7.06
N ALA A 77 -15.46 -11.65 -5.77
CA ALA A 77 -15.63 -12.69 -4.76
C ALA A 77 -17.06 -12.79 -4.21
N GLY A 78 -18.01 -12.00 -4.72
CA GLY A 78 -19.44 -12.10 -4.39
C GLY A 78 -19.83 -11.50 -3.04
N PHE A 79 -19.01 -10.63 -2.43
CA PHE A 79 -19.36 -9.97 -1.17
C PHE A 79 -19.10 -8.46 -1.19
N ARG A 80 -19.85 -7.73 -0.37
CA ARG A 80 -19.66 -6.29 -0.18
C ARG A 80 -18.57 -6.04 0.86
N LEU A 81 -17.59 -5.22 0.51
CA LEU A 81 -16.63 -4.66 1.45
C LEU A 81 -17.00 -3.20 1.78
N PRO A 82 -17.22 -2.84 3.05
CA PRO A 82 -17.70 -1.51 3.44
C PRO A 82 -16.54 -0.50 3.53
N VAL A 83 -15.86 -0.28 2.40
CA VAL A 83 -14.78 0.70 2.27
C VAL A 83 -14.97 1.53 1.00
N GLU A 84 -14.47 2.77 1.02
CA GLU A 84 -14.50 3.68 -0.11
C GLU A 84 -13.08 4.08 -0.51
N SER A 85 -12.86 4.20 -1.81
CA SER A 85 -11.58 4.63 -2.36
C SER A 85 -11.60 6.12 -2.61
N VAL A 86 -10.77 6.85 -1.87
CA VAL A 86 -10.66 8.31 -1.94
C VAL A 86 -9.28 8.72 -2.45
N ALA A 87 -9.23 9.85 -3.16
CA ALA A 87 -7.97 10.42 -3.58
C ALA A 87 -7.25 11.06 -2.38
N LEU A 88 -5.96 10.75 -2.22
CA LEU A 88 -5.05 11.42 -1.29
C LEU A 88 -3.86 11.92 -2.10
N GLN A 89 -3.47 13.18 -1.86
CA GLN A 89 -2.37 13.82 -2.58
C GLN A 89 -1.16 13.99 -1.66
N ALA A 90 0.02 13.85 -2.25
CA ALA A 90 1.30 14.13 -1.62
C ALA A 90 2.19 14.87 -2.63
N LEU A 91 3.17 15.61 -2.14
CA LEU A 91 4.12 16.36 -2.95
C LEU A 91 5.51 16.35 -2.31
N VAL A 92 6.51 16.69 -3.13
CA VAL A 92 7.88 16.88 -2.67
C VAL A 92 8.44 18.23 -3.13
N SER A 93 9.32 18.82 -2.33
CA SER A 93 10.14 19.94 -2.77
C SER A 93 11.35 19.46 -3.59
N GLU A 94 12.14 20.39 -4.12
CA GLU A 94 13.53 20.09 -4.45
C GLU A 94 14.35 19.75 -3.19
N PRO A 95 15.49 19.05 -3.30
CA PRO A 95 16.35 18.78 -2.16
C PRO A 95 16.94 20.06 -1.56
N ILE A 96 16.85 20.19 -0.24
CA ILE A 96 17.45 21.29 0.52
C ILE A 96 18.40 20.75 1.58
N LYS A 97 19.23 21.63 2.17
CA LYS A 97 20.10 21.25 3.29
C LYS A 97 19.25 20.71 4.46
N PRO A 98 19.79 19.79 5.26
CA PRO A 98 19.09 19.30 6.45
C PRO A 98 18.64 20.44 7.36
N CYS A 99 17.34 20.52 7.62
CA CYS A 99 16.70 21.54 8.45
C CYS A 99 15.57 20.98 9.33
N MET A 100 15.20 19.71 9.16
CA MET A 100 14.15 19.04 9.93
C MET A 100 14.58 17.62 10.29
N ASP A 101 14.61 17.32 11.58
CA ASP A 101 15.10 16.06 12.16
C ASP A 101 14.00 15.19 12.78
N CYS A 102 12.73 15.59 12.61
CA CYS A 102 11.56 14.88 13.11
C CYS A 102 10.43 14.86 12.06
N VAL A 103 9.34 14.17 12.40
CA VAL A 103 8.08 14.21 11.64
C VAL A 103 7.11 15.13 12.35
N VAL A 104 6.51 16.07 11.63
CA VAL A 104 5.48 16.96 12.16
C VAL A 104 4.14 16.63 11.51
N MET A 105 3.13 16.47 12.34
CA MET A 105 1.72 16.35 11.93
C MET A 105 0.92 17.41 12.68
N ALA A 106 0.08 18.14 11.96
CA ALA A 106 -0.72 19.20 12.54
C ALA A 106 -2.15 19.16 12.00
N ASN A 107 -3.05 18.57 12.78
CA ASN A 107 -4.46 18.45 12.40
C ASN A 107 -5.13 19.81 12.19
N THR A 108 -4.75 20.85 12.94
CA THR A 108 -5.34 22.20 12.83
C THR A 108 -5.13 22.83 11.45
N VAL A 109 -4.01 22.51 10.78
CA VAL A 109 -3.69 22.99 9.43
C VAL A 109 -3.76 21.87 8.38
N HIS A 110 -4.28 20.69 8.78
CA HIS A 110 -4.49 19.51 7.93
C HIS A 110 -3.26 19.08 7.10
N GLY A 111 -2.09 19.03 7.75
CA GLY A 111 -0.84 18.72 7.07
C GLY A 111 0.10 17.84 7.89
N TYR A 112 0.97 17.14 7.16
CA TYR A 112 2.13 16.45 7.71
C TYR A 112 3.34 16.67 6.82
N MET A 113 4.53 16.69 7.44
CA MET A 113 5.78 16.83 6.72
C MET A 113 6.94 16.15 7.42
N SER A 114 7.95 15.78 6.63
CA SER A 114 9.26 15.30 7.08
C SER A 114 10.30 15.60 6.01
N GLN A 115 11.58 15.63 6.37
CA GLN A 115 12.66 15.69 5.38
C GLN A 115 13.18 14.29 5.12
N SER A 116 13.28 13.92 3.85
CA SER A 116 13.83 12.63 3.42
C SER A 116 15.36 12.62 3.53
N ASP A 117 15.97 11.42 3.53
CA ASP A 117 17.42 11.25 3.49
C ASP A 117 18.07 11.80 2.21
N LYS A 118 17.29 11.97 1.13
CA LYS A 118 17.73 12.57 -0.12
C LYS A 118 17.69 14.12 -0.07
N GLY A 119 16.97 14.69 0.89
CA GLY A 119 16.95 16.11 1.21
C GLY A 119 15.65 16.83 0.84
N GLU A 120 14.76 16.22 0.06
CA GLU A 120 13.44 16.81 -0.24
C GLU A 120 12.50 16.80 0.99
N MET A 121 11.62 17.79 1.06
CA MET A 121 10.50 17.81 1.99
C MET A 121 9.37 16.95 1.44
N VAL A 122 9.02 15.89 2.17
CA VAL A 122 7.87 15.04 1.86
C VAL A 122 6.66 15.59 2.59
N ILE A 123 5.65 16.02 1.83
CA ILE A 123 4.50 16.76 2.34
C ILE A 123 3.22 16.07 1.88
N GLY A 124 2.24 16.01 2.77
CA GLY A 124 0.88 15.65 2.40
C GLY A 124 -0.14 16.30 3.33
N GLY A 125 -1.40 16.20 2.92
CA GLY A 125 -2.53 16.77 3.62
C GLY A 125 -3.80 16.08 3.18
N GLY A 126 -4.85 16.24 3.98
CA GLY A 126 -6.20 15.77 3.67
C GLY A 126 -7.15 16.96 3.54
N THR A 127 -8.30 16.69 2.93
CA THR A 127 -9.49 17.55 3.00
C THR A 127 -10.36 17.18 4.18
#